data_AF-E3R086-F1
#
_entry.id   AF-E3R086-F1
#
_cell.length_a   1.000
_cell.length_b   1.000
_cell.length_c   1.000
_cell.angle_alpha   90.00
_cell.angle_beta   90.00
_cell.angle_gamma   90.00
#
_symmetry.space_group_name_H-M   'P 1'
#
loop_
_entity.id
_entity.type
_entity.pdbx_description
1 polymer ?
#
loop_
_entity_poly.entity_id
_entity_poly.type
_entity_poly.pdbx_seq_one_letter_code
_entity_poly.pdbx_strand_id
1 'polypeptide(L)'
;MEYRNRIPVFLAMFSVLSCTAFIPCLVAAQNSAPRLTQRAPFDNMYYVAKGEWVCSKKQLREIGNTVAETVKYARQAIDVLQVPGAEDSEAYQTWFGPSNANTHAKTRIIDHHYRIAFENLGQPSIPVTLNLGGIQQFQVAGHVPPVTAGSMVYACPEKKEMMVCKSATAAVVGPAPNAKSPLGTTMIYFCPEFFSSRRISETEMKKQWGQTSSGQMSRGMILLHELQHMATATTNSEHCSDYAYEPELCKSLGDGRKIRNAQNYALFALDVSVNPNKGKPGSK
;
A
#
# COMPACT_ATOMS: atom_id res chain seq x y z
N MET A 1 -15.60 -107.61 1.77
CA MET A 1 -16.52 -106.86 0.88
C MET A 1 -16.33 -105.39 1.17
N GLU A 2 -16.34 -104.57 0.11
CA GLU A 2 -16.45 -103.10 0.13
C GLU A 2 -15.23 -102.27 0.57
N TYR A 3 -14.86 -101.14 -0.07
CA TYR A 3 -15.09 -100.60 -1.42
C TYR A 3 -14.18 -99.35 -1.56
N ARG A 4 -13.59 -99.14 -2.76
CA ARG A 4 -13.17 -97.89 -3.44
C ARG A 4 -12.36 -96.80 -2.68
N ASN A 5 -11.14 -96.47 -3.12
CA ASN A 5 -10.76 -95.56 -4.23
C ASN A 5 -11.37 -94.14 -4.21
N ARG A 6 -10.54 -93.10 -4.00
CA ARG A 6 -10.11 -92.09 -5.02
C ARG A 6 -9.34 -90.90 -4.38
N ILE A 7 -8.13 -90.69 -4.88
CA ILE A 7 -7.41 -89.39 -5.00
C ILE A 7 -8.12 -88.62 -6.14
N PRO A 8 -8.28 -87.26 -6.16
CA PRO A 8 -7.21 -86.35 -6.66
C PRO A 8 -7.28 -84.87 -6.11
N VAL A 9 -6.17 -84.12 -5.95
CA VAL A 9 -5.39 -83.31 -6.94
C VAL A 9 -5.87 -81.84 -7.04
N PHE A 10 -4.90 -80.92 -6.86
CA PHE A 10 -4.77 -79.56 -7.44
C PHE A 10 -5.71 -78.46 -6.92
N LEU A 11 -5.41 -77.16 -6.99
CA LEU A 11 -4.22 -76.31 -7.15
C LEU A 11 -4.78 -74.88 -6.99
N ALA A 12 -3.96 -73.95 -6.50
CA ALA A 12 -3.92 -72.55 -6.94
C ALA A 12 -5.14 -71.60 -6.76
N MET A 13 -4.82 -70.53 -6.03
CA MET A 13 -4.91 -69.12 -6.48
C MET A 13 -6.23 -68.33 -6.37
N PHE A 14 -6.08 -67.19 -5.68
CA PHE A 14 -6.53 -65.83 -6.00
C PHE A 14 -7.97 -65.61 -6.50
N SER A 15 -8.73 -64.79 -5.76
CA SER A 15 -9.21 -63.49 -6.26
C SER A 15 -10.38 -62.92 -5.42
N VAL A 16 -10.11 -61.78 -4.78
CA VAL A 16 -10.90 -60.52 -4.78
C VAL A 16 -12.40 -60.57 -4.46
N LEU A 17 -12.75 -60.13 -3.25
CA LEU A 17 -13.83 -59.16 -2.98
C LEU A 17 -13.35 -58.24 -1.84
N SER A 18 -12.90 -57.02 -2.16
CA SER A 18 -13.71 -55.80 -2.19
C SER A 18 -14.32 -55.42 -0.84
N CYS A 19 -13.62 -54.55 -0.12
CA CYS A 19 -14.18 -53.31 0.46
C CYS A 19 -13.04 -52.54 1.15
N THR A 20 -12.34 -51.74 0.36
CA THR A 20 -11.54 -50.63 0.87
C THR A 20 -12.49 -49.62 1.51
N ALA A 21 -12.69 -49.72 2.82
CA ALA A 21 -13.14 -48.59 3.60
C ALA A 21 -11.98 -47.60 3.67
N PHE A 22 -11.87 -46.76 2.64
CA PHE A 22 -11.15 -45.50 2.73
C PHE A 22 -11.78 -44.73 3.89
N ILE A 23 -11.11 -44.72 5.04
CA ILE A 23 -11.33 -43.70 6.05
C ILE A 23 -10.90 -42.41 5.36
N PRO A 24 -11.81 -41.47 5.04
CA PRO A 24 -11.37 -40.16 4.67
C PRO A 24 -10.76 -39.58 5.93
N CYS A 25 -9.43 -39.56 5.97
CA CYS A 25 -8.73 -38.59 6.77
C CYS A 25 -9.22 -37.24 6.23
N LEU A 26 -10.27 -36.72 6.84
CA LEU A 26 -10.66 -35.33 6.78
C LEU A 26 -9.42 -34.57 7.25
N VAL A 27 -8.53 -34.26 6.31
CA VAL A 27 -7.65 -33.11 6.43
C VAL A 27 -8.63 -31.97 6.56
N ALA A 28 -8.91 -31.60 7.81
CA ALA A 28 -9.52 -30.33 8.11
C ALA A 28 -8.61 -29.31 7.43
N ALA A 29 -9.06 -28.82 6.28
CA ALA A 29 -8.53 -27.62 5.68
C ALA A 29 -8.59 -26.59 6.80
N GLN A 30 -7.43 -26.23 7.33
CA GLN A 30 -7.29 -25.02 8.13
C GLN A 30 -7.50 -23.85 7.17
N ASN A 31 -8.76 -23.65 6.77
CA ASN A 31 -9.29 -22.36 6.38
C ASN A 31 -9.32 -21.49 7.64
N SER A 32 -8.14 -21.13 8.12
CA SER A 32 -7.95 -20.03 9.06
C SER A 32 -7.89 -18.74 8.24
N ALA A 33 -9.01 -18.37 7.62
CA ALA A 33 -9.33 -16.96 7.52
C ALA A 33 -10.30 -16.67 8.67
N PRO A 34 -9.80 -16.14 9.80
CA PRO A 34 -10.47 -14.95 10.34
C PRO A 34 -9.55 -14.01 11.15
N ARG A 35 -9.37 -12.77 10.68
CA ARG A 35 -9.88 -11.50 11.26
C ARG A 35 -9.14 -10.31 10.65
N LEU A 36 -9.87 -9.46 9.94
CA LEU A 36 -9.53 -8.04 9.82
C LEU A 36 -9.48 -7.44 11.22
N THR A 37 -8.33 -7.50 11.88
CA THR A 37 -8.03 -6.65 13.04
C THR A 37 -6.59 -6.21 12.96
N GLN A 38 -6.32 -5.21 12.12
CA GLN A 38 -5.26 -4.24 12.38
C GLN A 38 -5.67 -2.83 11.88
N ARG A 39 -6.01 -1.97 12.84
CA ARG A 39 -6.03 -0.49 12.76
C ARG A 39 -5.17 0.00 13.92
N ALA A 40 -4.30 0.99 13.85
CA ALA A 40 -3.55 1.56 12.74
C ALA A 40 -2.28 2.19 13.36
N PRO A 41 -1.19 2.40 12.60
CA PRO A 41 -0.10 3.35 12.88
C PRO A 41 -0.61 4.75 13.18
N PHE A 42 -1.85 5.03 12.77
CA PHE A 42 -2.57 6.23 13.12
C PHE A 42 -3.74 5.93 14.07
N ASP A 43 -3.87 6.70 15.15
CA ASP A 43 -4.94 6.53 16.14
C ASP A 43 -6.30 6.84 15.53
N ASN A 44 -6.37 7.92 14.74
CA ASN A 44 -7.60 8.50 14.22
C ASN A 44 -7.34 9.30 12.94
N MET A 45 -8.35 9.37 12.07
CA MET A 45 -8.34 10.07 10.79
C MET A 45 -9.26 11.29 10.83
N TYR A 46 -8.66 12.47 10.85
CA TYR A 46 -9.35 13.74 11.00
C TYR A 46 -9.41 14.53 9.69
N TYR A 47 -10.35 15.45 9.56
CA TYR A 47 -10.28 16.48 8.53
C TYR A 47 -10.58 17.86 9.10
N VAL A 48 -9.98 18.87 8.47
CA VAL A 48 -10.24 20.25 8.84
C VAL A 48 -11.61 20.68 8.32
N ALA A 49 -12.54 20.88 9.25
CA ALA A 49 -13.92 21.27 9.00
C ALA A 49 -14.19 22.76 9.26
N LYS A 50 -13.32 23.41 10.05
CA LYS A 50 -13.40 24.82 10.44
C LYS A 50 -12.00 25.42 10.59
N GLY A 51 -11.91 26.74 10.54
CA GLY A 51 -10.64 27.46 10.68
C GLY A 51 -9.89 27.60 9.36
N GLU A 52 -8.58 27.44 9.38
CA GLU A 52 -7.73 27.55 8.19
C GLU A 52 -7.66 26.22 7.44
N TRP A 53 -7.60 26.23 6.11
CA TRP A 53 -7.43 25.03 5.26
C TRP A 53 -8.59 24.03 5.33
N VAL A 54 -9.82 24.53 5.40
CA VAL A 54 -11.04 23.73 5.45
C VAL A 54 -11.22 22.92 4.16
N CYS A 55 -11.51 21.63 4.31
CA CYS A 55 -11.93 20.78 3.21
C CYS A 55 -13.45 20.86 2.99
N SER A 56 -13.85 21.28 1.79
CA SER A 56 -15.26 21.24 1.37
C SER A 56 -15.78 19.80 1.26
N LYS A 57 -17.11 19.62 1.32
CA LYS A 57 -17.75 18.30 1.10
C LYS A 57 -17.34 17.65 -0.22
N LYS A 58 -17.11 18.44 -1.28
CA LYS A 58 -16.64 17.93 -2.57
C LYS A 58 -15.20 17.42 -2.46
N GLN A 59 -14.30 18.19 -1.87
CA GLN A 59 -12.91 17.78 -1.65
C GLN A 59 -12.82 16.53 -0.77
N LEU A 60 -13.62 16.43 0.29
CA LEU A 60 -13.66 15.23 1.14
C LEU A 60 -14.09 13.96 0.38
N ARG A 61 -15.06 14.07 -0.56
CA ARG A 61 -15.43 12.94 -1.42
C ARG A 61 -14.28 12.55 -2.35
N GLU A 62 -13.62 13.52 -2.97
CA GLU A 62 -12.45 13.27 -3.83
C GLU A 62 -11.30 12.61 -3.05
N ILE A 63 -11.05 13.07 -1.81
CA ILE A 63 -10.08 12.45 -0.90
C ILE A 63 -10.51 11.01 -0.57
N GLY A 64 -11.79 10.77 -0.27
CA GLY A 64 -12.30 9.43 -0.02
C GLY A 64 -12.09 8.46 -1.19
N ASN A 65 -12.30 8.93 -2.41
CA ASN A 65 -12.02 8.16 -3.64
C ASN A 65 -10.51 7.94 -3.83
N THR A 66 -9.70 8.96 -3.56
CA THR A 66 -8.23 8.89 -3.60
C THR A 66 -7.71 7.83 -2.65
N VAL A 67 -8.22 7.78 -1.41
CA VAL A 67 -7.83 6.76 -0.42
C VAL A 67 -8.14 5.36 -0.95
N ALA A 68 -9.34 5.13 -1.50
CA ALA A 68 -9.69 3.83 -2.07
C ALA A 68 -8.77 3.43 -3.24
N GLU A 69 -8.43 4.38 -4.12
CA GLU A 69 -7.48 4.18 -5.21
C GLU A 69 -6.06 3.83 -4.70
N THR A 70 -5.61 4.53 -3.66
CA THR A 70 -4.29 4.30 -3.03
C THR A 70 -4.20 2.91 -2.40
N VAL A 71 -5.23 2.53 -1.65
CA VAL A 71 -5.35 1.19 -1.03
C VAL A 71 -5.31 0.10 -2.10
N LYS A 72 -5.95 0.32 -3.25
CA LYS A 72 -5.93 -0.61 -4.38
C LYS A 72 -4.50 -0.80 -4.93
N TYR A 73 -3.75 0.27 -5.16
CA TYR A 73 -2.36 0.17 -5.61
C TYR A 73 -1.45 -0.52 -4.59
N ALA A 74 -1.56 -0.14 -3.32
CA ALA A 74 -0.78 -0.75 -2.25
C ALA A 74 -1.04 -2.26 -2.19
N ARG A 75 -2.31 -2.68 -2.26
CA ARG A 75 -2.69 -4.10 -2.33
C ARG A 75 -2.07 -4.80 -3.52
N GLN A 76 -2.17 -4.23 -4.71
CA GLN A 76 -1.62 -4.83 -5.93
C GLN A 76 -0.10 -5.01 -5.85
N ALA A 77 0.61 -4.03 -5.28
CA ALA A 77 2.04 -4.14 -5.02
C ALA A 77 2.36 -5.26 -4.02
N ILE A 78 1.60 -5.36 -2.92
CA ILE A 78 1.74 -6.44 -1.93
C ILE A 78 1.52 -7.81 -2.57
N ASP A 79 0.43 -7.99 -3.31
CA ASP A 79 0.07 -9.27 -3.95
C ASP A 79 1.21 -9.76 -4.85
N VAL A 80 1.87 -8.85 -5.57
CA VAL A 80 3.04 -9.16 -6.41
C VAL A 80 4.28 -9.49 -5.58
N LEU A 81 4.60 -8.66 -4.58
CA LEU A 81 5.80 -8.85 -3.75
C LEU A 81 5.71 -10.09 -2.86
N GLN A 82 4.51 -10.57 -2.54
CA GLN A 82 4.29 -11.80 -1.79
C GLN A 82 4.65 -13.07 -2.57
N VAL A 83 4.77 -12.99 -3.91
CA VAL A 83 5.19 -14.13 -4.71
C VAL A 83 6.65 -14.49 -4.36
N PRO A 84 6.96 -15.78 -4.09
CA PRO A 84 8.35 -16.21 -3.86
C PRO A 84 9.24 -15.85 -5.05
N GLY A 85 10.39 -15.21 -4.79
CA GLY A 85 11.31 -14.75 -5.85
C GLY A 85 10.91 -13.44 -6.53
N ALA A 86 9.88 -12.72 -6.07
CA ALA A 86 9.50 -11.43 -6.66
C ALA A 86 10.63 -10.38 -6.58
N GLU A 87 11.58 -10.52 -5.66
CA GLU A 87 12.80 -9.70 -5.60
C GLU A 87 13.69 -9.84 -6.85
N ASP A 88 13.59 -10.95 -7.57
CA ASP A 88 14.31 -11.19 -8.83
C ASP A 88 13.57 -10.66 -10.06
N SER A 89 12.36 -10.11 -9.91
CA SER A 89 11.53 -9.67 -11.03
C SER A 89 12.07 -8.42 -11.73
N GLU A 90 11.71 -8.24 -13.01
CA GLU A 90 12.09 -7.05 -13.79
C GLU A 90 11.64 -5.75 -13.09
N ALA A 91 10.40 -5.72 -12.60
CA ALA A 91 9.85 -4.55 -11.92
C ALA A 91 10.61 -4.25 -10.63
N TYR A 92 10.93 -5.28 -9.83
CA TYR A 92 11.67 -5.07 -8.58
C TYR A 92 13.06 -4.50 -8.85
N GLN A 93 13.81 -5.09 -9.78
CA GLN A 93 15.15 -4.61 -10.14
C GLN A 93 15.11 -3.19 -10.73
N THR A 94 14.08 -2.89 -11.52
CA THR A 94 13.89 -1.56 -12.12
C THR A 94 13.66 -0.49 -11.06
N TRP A 95 12.74 -0.73 -10.12
CA TRP A 95 12.26 0.29 -9.20
C TRP A 95 12.97 0.29 -7.84
N PHE A 96 13.53 -0.83 -7.40
CA PHE A 96 14.24 -0.92 -6.12
C PHE A 96 15.72 -1.24 -6.26
N GLY A 97 16.17 -1.73 -7.41
CA GLY A 97 17.59 -1.95 -7.70
C GLY A 97 18.11 -3.35 -7.34
N PRO A 98 19.05 -3.92 -8.12
CA PRO A 98 19.57 -5.28 -7.91
C PRO A 98 20.22 -5.52 -6.54
N SER A 99 20.94 -4.54 -5.98
CA SER A 99 21.57 -4.71 -4.65
C SER A 99 20.55 -4.83 -3.51
N ASN A 100 19.30 -4.41 -3.74
CA ASN A 100 18.20 -4.58 -2.82
C ASN A 100 17.38 -5.86 -3.09
N ALA A 101 17.70 -6.64 -4.13
CA ALA A 101 16.97 -7.85 -4.53
C ALA A 101 17.22 -9.02 -3.57
N ASN A 102 16.68 -8.92 -2.35
CA ASN A 102 16.73 -9.96 -1.35
C ASN A 102 15.44 -10.00 -0.52
N THR A 103 15.18 -11.14 0.09
CA THR A 103 13.95 -11.39 0.85
C THR A 103 13.76 -10.40 2.01
N HIS A 104 14.84 -9.98 2.69
CA HIS A 104 14.73 -9.03 3.80
C HIS A 104 14.26 -7.64 3.34
N ALA A 105 14.88 -7.09 2.29
CA ALA A 105 14.45 -5.82 1.71
C ALA A 105 13.02 -5.90 1.17
N LYS A 106 12.65 -7.00 0.50
CA LYS A 106 11.28 -7.24 0.05
C LYS A 106 10.27 -7.22 1.18
N THR A 107 10.54 -7.92 2.29
CA THR A 107 9.67 -7.92 3.47
C THR A 107 9.48 -6.52 4.04
N ARG A 108 10.55 -5.73 4.16
CA ARG A 108 10.45 -4.33 4.63
C ARG A 108 9.63 -3.45 3.68
N ILE A 109 9.81 -3.59 2.36
CA ILE A 109 8.99 -2.89 1.37
C ILE A 109 7.50 -3.25 1.54
N ILE A 110 7.17 -4.53 1.75
CA ILE A 110 5.78 -4.94 2.01
C ILE A 110 5.28 -4.32 3.31
N ASP A 111 5.95 -4.59 4.44
CA ASP A 111 5.38 -4.34 5.76
C ASP A 111 5.48 -2.87 6.18
N HIS A 112 6.53 -2.17 5.77
CA HIS A 112 6.75 -0.78 6.15
C HIS A 112 6.28 0.20 5.08
N HIS A 113 6.15 -0.15 3.80
CA HIS A 113 5.73 0.85 2.79
C HIS A 113 4.31 0.63 2.28
N TYR A 114 3.98 -0.57 1.82
CA TYR A 114 2.67 -0.81 1.22
C TYR A 114 1.60 -1.24 2.22
N ARG A 115 1.94 -2.08 3.20
CA ARG A 115 0.95 -2.61 4.15
C ARG A 115 0.29 -1.51 4.95
N ILE A 116 1.04 -0.48 5.33
CA ILE A 116 0.50 0.65 6.09
C ILE A 116 -0.49 1.47 5.24
N ALA A 117 -0.19 1.71 3.96
CA ALA A 117 -1.13 2.31 3.03
C ALA A 117 -2.37 1.42 2.80
N PHE A 118 -2.22 0.10 2.79
CA PHE A 118 -3.31 -0.85 2.55
C PHE A 118 -4.23 -1.05 3.77
N GLU A 119 -3.67 -1.28 4.95
CA GLU A 119 -4.40 -1.68 6.15
C GLU A 119 -4.80 -0.49 7.01
N ASN A 120 -4.12 0.66 6.87
CA ASN A 120 -4.23 1.72 7.86
C ASN A 120 -4.55 3.11 7.32
N LEU A 121 -4.42 3.33 6.02
CA LEU A 121 -4.95 4.55 5.40
C LEU A 121 -6.47 4.51 5.44
N GLY A 122 -7.07 5.46 6.17
CA GLY A 122 -8.52 5.57 6.33
C GLY A 122 -9.08 6.77 5.59
N GLN A 123 -10.40 6.80 5.44
CA GLN A 123 -11.06 8.04 5.03
C GLN A 123 -11.06 9.05 6.19
N PRO A 124 -10.94 10.35 5.90
CA PRO A 124 -11.17 11.38 6.91
C PRO A 124 -12.59 11.27 7.44
N SER A 125 -12.74 11.03 8.75
CA SER A 125 -14.06 10.80 9.36
C SER A 125 -14.37 11.73 10.53
N ILE A 126 -13.36 12.33 11.14
CA ILE A 126 -13.53 13.13 12.36
C ILE A 126 -13.26 14.61 12.09
N PRO A 127 -14.23 15.53 12.30
CA PRO A 127 -14.03 16.95 12.05
C PRO A 127 -13.16 17.61 13.13
N VAL A 128 -12.25 18.49 12.71
CA VAL A 128 -11.46 19.36 13.60
C VAL A 128 -11.49 20.81 13.15
N THR A 129 -11.20 21.70 14.09
CA THR A 129 -10.87 23.10 13.79
C THR A 129 -9.35 23.25 13.78
N LEU A 130 -8.80 23.86 12.73
CA LEU A 130 -7.38 24.18 12.60
C LEU A 130 -7.15 25.69 12.77
N ASN A 131 -6.29 26.07 13.72
CA ASN A 131 -5.86 27.45 13.96
C ASN A 131 -4.33 27.51 13.97
N LEU A 132 -3.70 27.93 12.87
CA LEU A 132 -2.24 27.97 12.72
C LEU A 132 -1.57 29.06 13.58
N GLY A 133 -2.34 30.07 14.01
CA GLY A 133 -1.88 31.14 14.91
C GLY A 133 -2.21 30.93 16.39
N GLY A 134 -2.79 29.79 16.79
CA GLY A 134 -3.26 29.55 18.16
C GLY A 134 -2.30 28.75 19.04
N ILE A 135 -2.46 28.87 20.37
CA ILE A 135 -1.73 28.04 21.38
C ILE A 135 -2.11 26.54 21.24
N GLN A 136 -3.35 26.27 20.82
CA GLN A 136 -3.80 24.94 20.40
C GLN A 136 -4.17 24.98 18.92
N GLN A 137 -3.40 24.28 18.11
CA GLN A 137 -3.58 24.26 16.65
C GLN A 137 -4.81 23.44 16.24
N PHE A 138 -5.11 22.34 16.94
CA PHE A 138 -6.26 21.49 16.66
C PHE A 138 -7.26 21.52 17.81
N GLN A 139 -8.52 21.76 17.49
CA GLN A 139 -9.63 21.67 18.44
C GLN A 139 -10.68 20.70 17.92
N VAL A 140 -11.02 19.72 18.76
CA VAL A 140 -12.12 18.77 18.54
C VAL A 140 -13.34 19.24 19.33
N ALA A 141 -14.55 19.02 18.79
CA ALA A 141 -15.78 19.37 19.48
C ALA A 141 -16.48 18.12 20.02
N GLY A 142 -17.11 18.23 21.20
CA GLY A 142 -17.87 17.15 21.83
C GLY A 142 -17.00 16.02 22.37
N HIS A 143 -17.55 14.81 22.39
CA HIS A 143 -16.90 13.60 22.96
C HIS A 143 -16.04 12.86 21.92
N VAL A 144 -15.26 13.60 21.15
CA VAL A 144 -14.37 13.07 20.12
C VAL A 144 -12.95 12.95 20.67
N PRO A 145 -12.17 11.90 20.34
CA PRO A 145 -10.78 11.79 20.78
C PRO A 145 -9.94 13.00 20.34
N PRO A 146 -9.02 13.50 21.19
CA PRO A 146 -8.15 14.61 20.82
C PRO A 146 -7.17 14.21 19.72
N VAL A 147 -6.69 15.19 18.95
CA VAL A 147 -5.59 14.99 17.99
C VAL A 147 -4.30 14.72 18.78
N THR A 148 -3.65 13.60 18.47
CA THR A 148 -2.41 13.10 19.10
C THR A 148 -1.26 13.09 18.10
N ALA A 149 -0.04 12.78 18.55
CA ALA A 149 1.09 12.54 17.65
C ALA A 149 0.91 11.33 16.72
N GLY A 150 0.06 10.38 17.11
CA GLY A 150 -0.37 9.26 16.27
C GLY A 150 -1.53 9.62 15.36
N SER A 151 -2.04 10.86 15.32
CA SER A 151 -3.17 11.20 14.46
C SER A 151 -2.74 11.51 13.03
N MET A 152 -3.68 11.41 12.09
CA MET A 152 -3.53 11.91 10.74
C MET A 152 -4.63 12.91 10.41
N VAL A 153 -4.26 14.09 9.94
CA VAL A 153 -5.20 15.18 9.62
C VAL A 153 -5.14 15.52 8.14
N TYR A 154 -6.30 15.53 7.49
CA TYR A 154 -6.48 15.90 6.10
C TYR A 154 -6.88 17.38 6.02
N ALA A 155 -6.09 18.19 5.34
CA ALA A 155 -6.29 19.63 5.20
C ALA A 155 -6.29 20.07 3.71
N CYS A 156 -7.00 21.15 3.41
CA CYS A 156 -7.18 21.65 2.06
C CYS A 156 -6.85 23.14 1.99
N PRO A 157 -5.58 23.53 1.82
CA PRO A 157 -5.21 24.93 1.64
C PRO A 157 -5.91 25.54 0.43
N GLU A 158 -6.41 26.76 0.58
CA GLU A 158 -7.28 27.40 -0.43
C GLU A 158 -6.49 28.01 -1.59
N LYS A 159 -5.27 28.50 -1.33
CA LYS A 159 -4.49 29.29 -2.29
C LYS A 159 -3.28 28.51 -2.79
N LYS A 160 -3.06 28.52 -4.10
CA LYS A 160 -1.91 27.86 -4.73
C LYS A 160 -0.59 28.55 -4.36
N GLU A 161 -0.65 29.84 -4.07
CA GLU A 161 0.48 30.70 -3.74
C GLU A 161 0.98 30.50 -2.31
N MET A 162 0.25 29.75 -1.47
CA MET A 162 0.74 29.38 -0.15
C MET A 162 2.04 28.61 -0.29
N MET A 163 3.00 28.87 0.60
CA MET A 163 4.33 28.25 0.56
C MET A 163 4.25 26.72 0.48
N VAL A 164 3.32 26.12 1.22
CA VAL A 164 3.05 24.68 1.24
C VAL A 164 2.51 24.12 -0.10
N CYS A 165 2.00 24.97 -0.99
CA CYS A 165 1.39 24.59 -2.27
C CYS A 165 2.11 25.13 -3.51
N LYS A 166 3.15 25.94 -3.35
CA LYS A 166 3.83 26.62 -4.45
C LYS A 166 4.44 25.66 -5.48
N SER A 167 4.88 24.48 -5.02
CA SER A 167 5.52 23.46 -5.85
C SER A 167 4.94 22.06 -5.64
N ALA A 168 3.83 21.94 -4.91
CA ALA A 168 3.30 20.67 -4.47
C ALA A 168 1.85 20.48 -4.93
N THR A 169 1.52 19.27 -5.37
CA THR A 169 0.12 18.91 -5.63
C THR A 169 -0.52 18.40 -4.34
N ALA A 170 0.17 17.54 -3.60
CA ALA A 170 -0.09 17.25 -2.20
C ALA A 170 1.25 17.29 -1.45
N ALA A 171 1.20 17.34 -0.12
CA ALA A 171 2.40 17.26 0.71
C ALA A 171 2.07 16.67 2.08
N VAL A 172 3.01 15.92 2.64
CA VAL A 172 2.99 15.50 4.05
C VAL A 172 3.84 16.41 4.91
N VAL A 173 3.34 16.76 6.09
CA VAL A 173 4.18 17.21 7.20
C VAL A 173 3.83 16.41 8.44
N GLY A 174 4.83 15.84 9.10
CA GLY A 174 4.63 15.08 10.33
C GLY A 174 5.83 15.20 11.27
N PRO A 175 5.73 14.63 12.49
CA PRO A 175 6.85 14.57 13.40
C PRO A 175 7.99 13.79 12.74
N ALA A 176 9.13 14.46 12.56
CA ALA A 176 10.33 13.76 12.12
C ALA A 176 10.82 12.84 13.25
N PRO A 177 11.57 11.77 12.93
CA PRO A 177 12.22 10.95 13.94
C PRO A 177 13.04 11.84 14.88
N ASN A 178 12.69 11.85 16.17
CA ASN A 178 13.36 12.63 17.22
C ASN A 178 13.17 14.16 17.16
N ALA A 179 12.23 14.67 16.36
CA ALA A 179 11.86 16.09 16.38
C ALA A 179 10.37 16.26 16.74
N LYS A 180 10.06 17.30 17.52
CA LYS A 180 8.67 17.73 17.68
C LYS A 180 8.20 18.29 16.34
N SER A 181 7.15 17.71 15.75
CA SER A 181 6.42 18.39 14.67
C SER A 181 5.99 19.75 15.19
N PRO A 182 6.17 20.85 14.42
CA PRO A 182 5.55 22.14 14.75
C PRO A 182 4.03 22.01 14.95
N LEU A 183 3.43 20.97 14.35
CA LEU A 183 2.01 20.67 14.36
C LEU A 183 1.62 19.57 15.36
N GLY A 184 2.60 18.92 15.99
CA GLY A 184 2.37 17.84 16.94
C GLY A 184 1.77 16.55 16.37
N THR A 185 1.38 16.49 15.09
CA THR A 185 0.72 15.35 14.42
C THR A 185 1.17 15.23 12.95
N THR A 186 0.84 14.12 12.30
CA THR A 186 0.94 13.97 10.84
C THR A 186 -0.23 14.68 10.15
N MET A 187 0.08 15.48 9.14
CA MET A 187 -0.87 16.17 8.28
C MET A 187 -0.57 15.85 6.82
N ILE A 188 -1.62 15.67 6.04
CA ILE A 188 -1.57 15.79 4.59
C ILE A 188 -2.30 17.06 4.17
N TYR A 189 -1.65 17.83 3.29
CA TYR A 189 -2.24 18.94 2.58
C TYR A 189 -2.56 18.53 1.14
N PHE A 190 -3.79 18.75 0.72
CA PHE A 190 -4.19 18.63 -0.67
C PHE A 190 -4.33 20.03 -1.26
N CYS A 191 -3.36 20.43 -2.09
CA CYS A 191 -3.33 21.77 -2.67
C CYS A 191 -4.39 21.93 -3.77
N PRO A 192 -4.73 23.16 -4.20
CA PRO A 192 -5.78 23.37 -5.21
C PRO A 192 -5.55 22.58 -6.50
N GLU A 193 -4.29 22.44 -6.92
CA GLU A 193 -3.94 21.63 -8.08
C GLU A 193 -4.36 20.17 -7.89
N PHE A 194 -4.38 19.59 -6.68
CA PHE A 194 -4.89 18.24 -6.35
C PHE A 194 -6.37 18.04 -6.67
N PHE A 195 -7.13 19.12 -6.77
CA PHE A 195 -8.55 19.06 -7.11
C PHE A 195 -8.85 19.49 -8.55
N SER A 196 -7.86 19.96 -9.29
CA SER A 196 -7.95 20.32 -10.71
C SER A 196 -8.63 19.24 -11.57
N SER A 197 -9.54 19.67 -12.44
CA SER A 197 -10.21 18.80 -13.43
C SER A 197 -9.27 18.37 -14.56
N ARG A 198 -8.10 19.00 -14.69
CA ARG A 198 -7.09 18.65 -15.70
C ARG A 198 -6.26 17.42 -15.31
N ARG A 199 -6.33 16.97 -14.06
CA ARG A 199 -5.59 15.78 -13.65
C ARG A 199 -6.22 14.53 -14.24
N ILE A 200 -5.36 13.70 -14.79
CA ILE A 200 -5.72 12.42 -15.39
C ILE A 200 -6.29 11.45 -14.35
N SER A 201 -7.19 10.58 -14.81
CA SER A 201 -7.75 9.50 -13.99
C SER A 201 -6.77 8.33 -13.87
N GLU A 202 -7.03 7.40 -12.94
CA GLU A 202 -6.35 6.10 -12.89
C GLU A 202 -6.32 5.42 -14.27
N THR A 203 -7.48 5.34 -14.91
CA THR A 203 -7.64 4.64 -16.19
C THR A 203 -6.80 5.29 -17.29
N GLU A 204 -6.82 6.62 -17.38
CA GLU A 204 -6.04 7.33 -18.39
C GLU A 204 -4.53 7.22 -18.12
N MET A 205 -4.10 7.34 -16.86
CA MET A 205 -2.71 7.15 -16.46
C MET A 205 -2.20 5.75 -16.84
N LYS A 206 -2.98 4.71 -16.53
CA LYS A 206 -2.63 3.32 -16.88
C LYS A 206 -2.55 3.10 -18.38
N LYS A 207 -3.45 3.71 -19.15
CA LYS A 207 -3.46 3.64 -20.62
C LYS A 207 -2.21 4.30 -21.23
N GLN A 208 -1.75 5.40 -20.65
CA GLN A 208 -0.58 6.15 -21.12
C GLN A 208 0.75 5.59 -20.60
N TRP A 209 0.74 4.66 -19.64
CA TRP A 209 1.94 4.07 -19.06
C TRP A 209 2.76 3.34 -20.13
N GLY A 210 4.04 3.72 -20.24
CA GLY A 210 4.95 3.20 -21.28
C GLY A 210 4.82 3.86 -22.66
N GLN A 211 3.82 4.73 -22.88
CA GLN A 211 3.63 5.45 -24.14
C GLN A 211 4.13 6.91 -24.07
N THR A 212 4.05 7.52 -22.89
CA THR A 212 4.49 8.89 -22.67
C THR A 212 5.50 8.93 -21.53
N SER A 213 6.45 9.86 -21.62
CA SER A 213 7.36 10.19 -20.53
C SER A 213 6.74 11.15 -19.51
N SER A 214 5.42 11.41 -19.59
CA SER A 214 4.82 12.63 -19.03
C SER A 214 4.75 12.70 -17.50
N GLY A 215 5.15 11.64 -16.77
CA GLY A 215 5.19 11.62 -15.30
C GLY A 215 3.85 11.90 -14.61
N GLN A 216 2.76 12.05 -15.36
CA GLN A 216 1.47 12.47 -14.81
C GLN A 216 0.89 11.34 -13.97
N MET A 217 0.45 11.70 -12.76
CA MET A 217 -0.09 10.76 -11.80
C MET A 217 -1.57 11.03 -11.51
N SER A 218 -2.32 9.95 -11.33
CA SER A 218 -3.65 10.01 -10.73
C SER A 218 -3.57 10.45 -9.27
N ARG A 219 -4.72 10.79 -8.68
CA ARG A 219 -4.78 11.23 -7.28
C ARG A 219 -4.29 10.14 -6.32
N GLY A 220 -4.73 8.89 -6.50
CA GLY A 220 -4.30 7.79 -5.65
C GLY A 220 -2.80 7.53 -5.71
N MET A 221 -2.18 7.72 -6.88
CA MET A 221 -0.73 7.59 -7.03
C MET A 221 0.05 8.70 -6.32
N ILE A 222 -0.44 9.94 -6.41
CA ILE A 222 0.13 11.05 -5.65
C ILE A 222 0.04 10.75 -4.16
N LEU A 223 -1.11 10.28 -3.66
CA LEU A 223 -1.24 9.94 -2.25
C LEU A 223 -0.33 8.76 -1.85
N LEU A 224 -0.17 7.75 -2.70
CA LEU A 224 0.77 6.65 -2.45
C LEU A 224 2.22 7.13 -2.32
N HIS A 225 2.63 8.07 -3.17
CA HIS A 225 3.93 8.75 -3.10
C HIS A 225 4.07 9.48 -1.76
N GLU A 226 3.12 10.35 -1.42
CA GLU A 226 3.16 11.17 -0.22
C GLU A 226 3.29 10.33 1.06
N LEU A 227 2.59 9.19 1.13
CA LEU A 227 2.67 8.27 2.27
C LEU A 227 4.08 7.77 2.54
N GLN A 228 4.95 7.71 1.53
CA GLN A 228 6.33 7.22 1.71
C GLN A 228 7.19 8.18 2.54
N HIS A 229 6.83 9.46 2.61
CA HIS A 229 7.54 10.45 3.42
C HIS A 229 7.14 10.41 4.91
N MET A 230 6.04 9.74 5.26
CA MET A 230 5.57 9.70 6.64
C MET A 230 6.38 8.71 7.44
N ALA A 231 7.13 9.18 8.44
CA ALA A 231 7.81 8.31 9.41
C ALA A 231 6.82 7.36 10.13
N THR A 232 5.60 7.81 10.40
CA THR A 232 4.52 6.97 10.94
C THR A 232 4.09 5.87 9.97
N ALA A 233 4.17 6.11 8.66
CA ALA A 233 3.81 5.13 7.65
C ALA A 233 4.96 4.20 7.30
N THR A 234 6.20 4.68 7.23
CA THR A 234 7.37 3.92 6.73
C THR A 234 8.37 3.50 7.78
N THR A 235 8.09 3.77 9.06
CA THR A 235 9.04 3.71 10.19
C THR A 235 10.13 4.79 10.11
N ASN A 236 10.66 5.18 11.27
CA ASN A 236 11.58 6.32 11.40
C ASN A 236 12.84 6.22 10.50
N SER A 237 13.38 5.02 10.28
CA SER A 237 14.62 4.81 9.52
C SER A 237 14.41 4.60 8.02
N GLU A 238 13.17 4.43 7.55
CA GLU A 238 12.90 4.04 6.16
C GLU A 238 11.99 5.02 5.41
N HIS A 239 11.71 6.19 5.98
CA HIS A 239 11.03 7.27 5.26
C HIS A 239 11.82 7.72 4.03
N CYS A 240 11.08 7.97 2.96
CA CYS A 240 11.63 8.31 1.67
C CYS A 240 11.89 9.81 1.54
N SER A 241 12.75 10.15 0.57
CA SER A 241 12.98 11.50 0.06
C SER A 241 12.58 11.58 -1.41
N ASP A 242 12.60 12.79 -1.97
CA ASP A 242 12.35 13.04 -3.39
C ASP A 242 13.66 13.20 -4.16
N TYR A 243 14.22 12.08 -4.62
CA TYR A 243 15.42 12.07 -5.44
C TYR A 243 15.10 12.27 -6.93
N ALA A 244 13.95 11.79 -7.40
CA ALA A 244 13.50 11.92 -8.77
C ALA A 244 11.98 11.69 -8.88
N TYR A 245 11.34 12.35 -9.85
CA TYR A 245 9.91 12.18 -10.14
C TYR A 245 9.65 11.46 -11.48
N GLU A 246 10.44 11.77 -12.52
CA GLU A 246 10.22 11.21 -13.84
C GLU A 246 10.67 9.73 -13.91
N PRO A 247 9.95 8.84 -14.63
CA PRO A 247 10.28 7.43 -14.68
C PRO A 247 11.73 7.12 -15.05
N GLU A 248 12.27 7.77 -16.08
CA GLU A 248 13.66 7.53 -16.54
C GLU A 248 14.70 8.04 -15.53
N LEU A 249 14.40 9.12 -14.81
CA LEU A 249 15.25 9.59 -13.72
C LEU A 249 15.19 8.62 -12.53
N CYS A 250 14.00 8.13 -12.18
CA CYS A 250 13.81 7.15 -11.10
C CYS A 250 14.53 5.82 -11.39
N LYS A 251 14.54 5.37 -12.65
CA LYS A 251 15.25 4.16 -13.10
C LYS A 251 16.77 4.30 -13.04
N SER A 252 17.29 5.51 -13.28
CA SER A 252 18.74 5.79 -13.33
C SER A 252 19.35 6.14 -11.97
N LEU A 253 18.54 6.32 -10.92
CA LEU A 253 19.04 6.41 -9.55
C LEU A 253 19.89 5.18 -9.19
N GLY A 254 20.95 5.38 -8.40
CA GLY A 254 21.64 4.25 -7.77
C GLY A 254 20.72 3.52 -6.78
N ASP A 255 20.90 2.22 -6.61
CA ASP A 255 19.99 1.36 -5.83
C ASP A 255 19.70 1.84 -4.40
N GLY A 256 20.72 2.37 -3.70
CA GLY A 256 20.54 2.95 -2.36
C GLY A 256 19.62 4.19 -2.34
N ARG A 257 19.50 4.91 -3.46
CA ARG A 257 18.52 5.99 -3.63
C ARG A 257 17.19 5.47 -4.15
N LYS A 258 17.16 4.43 -4.99
CA LYS A 258 15.91 3.82 -5.48
C LYS A 258 14.98 3.38 -4.34
N ILE A 259 15.53 2.64 -3.37
CA ILE A 259 14.77 2.18 -2.18
C ILE A 259 14.45 3.30 -1.18
N ARG A 260 14.97 4.51 -1.38
CA ARG A 260 14.66 5.69 -0.55
C ARG A 260 13.95 6.80 -1.33
N ASN A 261 13.51 6.54 -2.55
CA ASN A 261 12.80 7.51 -3.37
C ASN A 261 11.29 7.24 -3.32
N ALA A 262 10.49 8.20 -2.84
CA ALA A 262 9.05 8.01 -2.67
C ALA A 262 8.36 7.65 -4.00
N GLN A 263 8.81 8.29 -5.07
CA GLN A 263 8.31 8.04 -6.42
C GLN A 263 8.54 6.61 -6.89
N ASN A 264 9.65 5.95 -6.54
CA ASN A 264 9.93 4.59 -6.99
C ASN A 264 8.88 3.58 -6.45
N TYR A 265 8.34 3.80 -5.26
CA TYR A 265 7.26 2.98 -4.71
C TYR A 265 5.95 3.18 -5.46
N ALA A 266 5.62 4.43 -5.80
CA ALA A 266 4.44 4.72 -6.60
C ALA A 266 4.58 4.08 -8.00
N LEU A 267 5.71 4.30 -8.67
CA LEU A 267 5.98 3.75 -10.01
C LEU A 267 6.03 2.22 -10.03
N PHE A 268 6.58 1.56 -9.01
CA PHE A 268 6.50 0.10 -8.89
C PHE A 268 5.05 -0.36 -8.86
N ALA A 269 4.21 0.24 -8.00
CA ALA A 269 2.81 -0.13 -7.89
C ALA A 269 2.03 0.10 -9.19
N LEU A 270 2.32 1.19 -9.91
CA LEU A 270 1.77 1.43 -11.24
C LEU A 270 2.22 0.37 -12.24
N ASP A 271 3.52 0.12 -12.35
CA ASP A 271 4.08 -0.78 -13.36
C ASP A 271 3.56 -2.20 -13.20
N VAL A 272 3.49 -2.73 -11.97
CA VAL A 272 2.96 -4.07 -11.73
C VAL A 272 1.43 -4.12 -11.85
N SER A 273 0.73 -3.00 -11.69
CA SER A 273 -0.72 -2.93 -11.94
C SER A 273 -1.08 -2.94 -13.42
N VAL A 274 -0.19 -2.44 -14.29
CA VAL A 274 -0.36 -2.42 -15.75
C VAL A 274 0.23 -3.70 -16.38
N ASN A 275 1.39 -4.13 -15.88
CA ASN A 275 2.16 -5.27 -16.38
C ASN A 275 2.45 -6.28 -15.26
N PRO A 276 1.45 -7.05 -14.77
CA PRO A 276 1.66 -8.00 -13.66
C PRO A 276 2.76 -9.03 -13.91
N ASN A 277 3.00 -9.39 -15.18
CA ASN A 277 4.06 -10.31 -15.55
C ASN A 277 5.46 -9.80 -15.21
N LYS A 278 5.69 -8.47 -15.21
CA LYS A 278 6.98 -7.89 -14.81
C LYS A 278 7.30 -8.05 -13.33
N GLY A 279 6.29 -8.32 -12.51
CA GLY A 279 6.44 -8.62 -11.09
C GLY A 279 6.67 -10.11 -10.79
N LYS A 280 6.62 -10.98 -11.81
CA LYS A 280 6.90 -12.41 -11.63
C LYS A 280 8.40 -12.64 -11.52
N PRO A 281 8.84 -13.66 -10.76
CA PRO A 281 10.24 -14.06 -10.73
C PRO A 281 10.74 -14.35 -12.15
N GLY A 282 11.95 -13.91 -12.48
CA GLY A 282 12.60 -14.35 -13.70
C GLY A 282 12.76 -15.87 -13.69
N SER A 283 12.50 -16.53 -14.81
CA SER A 283 12.88 -17.93 -15.00
C SER A 283 14.40 -18.01 -14.95
N LYS A 284 14.95 -18.37 -13.79
CA LYS A 284 16.36 -18.72 -13.60
C LYS A 284 16.63 -20.11 -14.17
#